data_AF-A0A951DYQ5-F1
#
_entry.id   AF-A0A951DYQ5-F1
#
_cell.length_a   1.000
_cell.length_b   1.000
_cell.length_c   1.000
_cell.angle_alpha   90.00
_cell.angle_beta   90.00
_cell.angle_gamma   90.00
#
_symmetry.space_group_name_H-M   'P 1'
#
loop_
_entity.id
_entity.type
_entity.pdbx_description
1 polymer ?
#
loop_
_entity_poly.entity_id
_entity_poly.type
_entity_poly.pdbx_seq_one_letter_code
_entity_poly.pdbx_strand_id
1 'polypeptide(L)' 'MTDRILILDFGSQVTQLIARRVRENGVYSEIWPYTATEEKIRAFAPGGIILSGGPASVTV' A
#
# COMPACT_ATOMS: atom_id res chain seq x y z
N MET A 1 7.11 -0.34 -18.92
CA MET A 1 7.00 -0.84 -17.53
C MET A 1 5.91 0.00 -16.88
N THR A 2 4.87 -0.60 -16.29
CA THR A 2 3.78 0.19 -15.69
C THR A 2 4.15 0.47 -14.25
N ASP A 3 4.52 1.72 -13.95
CA ASP A 3 4.84 2.13 -12.59
C ASP A 3 3.56 2.13 -11.75
N ARG A 4 3.45 1.14 -10.86
CA ARG A 4 2.34 1.01 -9.91
C ARG A 4 2.86 0.74 -8.51
N ILE A 5 2.22 1.36 -7.53
CA ILE A 5 2.56 1.21 -6.11
C ILE A 5 1.44 0.45 -5.41
N LEU A 6 1.82 -0.54 -4.60
CA LEU A 6 0.89 -1.19 -3.69
C LEU A 6 1.03 -0.55 -2.30
N ILE A 7 -0.09 -0.15 -1.69
CA ILE A 7 -0.13 0.31 -0.31
C ILE A 7 -0.78 -0.79 0.52
N LEU A 8 -0.04 -1.36 1.47
CA LEU A 8 -0.56 -2.32 2.44
C LEU A 8 -1.03 -1.57 3.70
N ASP A 9 -2.32 -1.66 4.00
CA ASP A 9 -2.95 -0.91 5.07
C ASP A 9 -2.97 -1.66 6.40
N PHE A 10 -2.28 -1.11 7.40
CA PHE A 10 -2.24 -1.58 8.79
C PHE A 10 -3.27 -0.86 9.70
N GLY A 11 -4.22 -0.11 9.12
CA GLY A 11 -5.31 0.53 9.86
C GLY A 11 -5.03 2.00 10.20
N SER A 12 -4.14 2.66 9.48
CA SER A 12 -3.90 4.09 9.64
C SER A 12 -5.14 4.91 9.26
N GLN A 13 -5.43 5.94 10.05
CA GLN A 13 -6.50 6.90 9.76
C GLN A 13 -6.24 7.72 8.48
N VAL A 14 -5.01 7.71 7.96
CA VAL A 14 -4.57 8.56 6.85
C VAL A 14 -4.06 7.79 5.63
N THR A 15 -4.27 6.46 5.55
CA THR A 15 -3.82 5.64 4.40
C THR A 15 -4.30 6.19 3.05
N GLN A 16 -5.52 6.74 3.00
CA GLN A 16 -6.07 7.36 1.80
C GLN A 16 -5.27 8.60 1.33
N LEU A 17 -4.64 9.34 2.24
CA LEU A 17 -3.80 10.49 1.90
C LEU A 17 -2.49 10.04 1.22
N ILE A 18 -1.96 8.88 1.60
CA ILE A 18 -0.79 8.27 0.92
C ILE A 18 -1.15 7.94 -0.52
N ALA A 19 -2.26 7.24 -0.75
CA ALA A 19 -2.72 6.90 -2.10
C ALA A 19 -2.99 8.15 -2.95
N ARG A 20 -3.60 9.18 -2.35
CA ARG A 20 -3.78 10.49 -3.00
C ARG A 20 -2.44 11.08 -3.44
N ARG A 21 -1.43 11.13 -2.55
CA ARG A 21 -0.12 11.69 -2.88
C ARG A 21 0.59 10.91 -3.99
N VAL A 22 0.51 9.58 -3.98
CA VAL A 22 1.08 8.75 -5.07
C VAL A 22 0.41 9.07 -6.41
N ARG A 23 -0.92 9.18 -6.43
CA ARG A 23 -1.69 9.50 -7.64
C ARG A 23 -1.47 10.93 -8.13
N GLU A 24 -1.27 11.89 -7.22
CA GLU A 24 -0.87 13.27 -7.55
C GLU A 24 0.48 13.34 -8.29
N ASN A 25 1.35 12.33 -8.13
CA ASN A 25 2.61 12.20 -8.86
C ASN A 25 2.46 11.42 -10.19
N GLY A 26 1.24 11.13 -10.62
CA GLY A 26 0.97 10.42 -11.89
C GLY A 26 1.19 8.91 -11.83
N VAL A 27 1.35 8.33 -10.63
CA VAL A 27 1.62 6.89 -10.45
C VAL A 27 0.34 6.17 -10.02
N TYR A 28 0.03 5.04 -10.66
CA TYR A 28 -1.11 4.21 -10.29
C TYR A 28 -0.89 3.58 -8.91
N SER A 29 -1.93 3.52 -8.08
CA SER A 29 -1.84 2.87 -6.76
C SER A 29 -3.13 2.19 -6.32
N GLU A 30 -2.96 1.06 -5.63
CA GLU A 30 -4.02 0.33 -4.94
C GLU A 30 -3.73 0.28 -3.44
N ILE A 31 -4.80 0.27 -2.63
CA ILE A 31 -4.73 0.04 -1.18
C ILE A 31 -5.32 -1.33 -0.90
N TRP A 32 -4.52 -2.23 -0.33
CA TRP A 32 -4.93 -3.56 0.09
C TRP A 32 -4.79 -3.71 1.60
N PRO A 33 -5.55 -4.59 2.27
CA PRO A 33 -5.30 -4.91 3.67
C PRO A 33 -3.90 -5.54 3.85
N TYR A 34 -3.26 -5.30 4.99
CA TYR A 34 -1.94 -5.89 5.30
C TYR A 34 -1.92 -7.42 5.27
N THR A 35 -3.09 -8.07 5.34
CA THR A 35 -3.28 -9.51 5.27
C THR A 35 -3.31 -10.06 3.83
N ALA A 36 -3.07 -9.23 2.82
CA ALA A 36 -2.96 -9.69 1.44
C ALA A 36 -1.88 -10.77 1.29
N THR A 37 -2.19 -11.84 0.54
CA THR A 37 -1.27 -12.95 0.38
C THR A 37 -0.11 -12.60 -0.54
N GLU A 38 1.03 -13.25 -0.33
CA GLU A 38 2.23 -13.05 -1.12
C GLU A 38 1.97 -13.33 -2.62
N GLU A 39 1.18 -14.36 -2.94
CA GLU A 39 0.85 -14.70 -4.33
C GLU A 39 0.10 -13.57 -5.02
N LYS A 40 -0.86 -12.94 -4.32
CA LYS A 40 -1.60 -11.79 -4.85
C LYS A 40 -0.68 -10.60 -5.07
N ILE A 41 0.22 -10.32 -4.13
CA ILE A 41 1.18 -9.20 -4.23
C ILE A 41 2.13 -9.44 -5.41
N ARG A 42 2.64 -10.66 -5.57
CA ARG A 42 3.51 -11.03 -6.70
C ARG A 42 2.78 -10.95 -8.03
N ALA A 43 1.52 -11.40 -8.10
CA ALA A 43 0.69 -11.30 -9.31
C ALA A 43 0.36 -9.85 -9.68
N PHE A 44 0.23 -8.96 -8.69
CA PHE A 44 0.04 -7.52 -8.94
C PHE A 44 1.29 -6.86 -9.52
N ALA A 45 2.48 -7.42 -9.27
CA ALA A 45 3.77 -6.95 -9.75
C ALA A 45 4.00 -5.44 -9.49
N PRO A 46 3.94 -4.99 -8.23
CA PRO A 46 4.18 -3.58 -7.90
C PRO A 46 5.62 -3.17 -8.18
N GLY A 47 5.81 -1.95 -8.67
CA GLY A 47 7.14 -1.32 -8.76
C GLY A 47 7.67 -0.88 -7.40
N GLY A 48 6.80 -0.78 -6.40
CA GLY A 48 7.15 -0.48 -5.01
C GLY A 48 5.99 -0.73 -4.06
N ILE A 49 6.31 -0.95 -2.78
CA ILE A 49 5.33 -1.21 -1.72
C ILE A 49 5.48 -0.16 -0.62
N ILE A 50 4.36 0.40 -0.17
CA ILE A 50 4.30 1.25 1.02
C ILE A 50 3.54 0.48 2.10
N LEU A 51 4.15 0.34 3.27
CA LEU A 51 3.47 -0.15 4.47
C LEU A 51 2.88 1.07 5.17
N SER A 52 1.55 1.13 5.33
CA SER A 52 0.93 2.22 6.07
C SER A 52 1.23 2.09 7.57
N GLY A 53 0.97 3.16 8.31
CA GLY A 53 0.97 3.08 9.77
C GLY A 53 -0.27 2.34 10.30
N GLY A 54 -0.33 2.18 11.61
CA GLY A 54 -1.51 1.64 12.28
C GLY A 54 -1.51 2.04 13.76
N PRO A 55 -2.63 1.90 14.47
CA PRO A 55 -2.72 2.20 15.89
C PRO A 55 -2.05 1.15 16.78
N ALA A 56 -1.78 -0.05 16.24
CA ALA A 56 -1.18 -1.16 16.97
C ALA A 56 0.35 -1.00 17.08
N SER A 57 0.92 -1.40 18.22
CA SER A 57 2.34 -1.65 18.33
C SER A 57 2.64 -3.07 17.87
N VAL A 58 3.77 -3.27 17.18
CA VAL A 58 4.17 -4.57 16.63
C VAL A 58 4.67 -5.53 17.72
N THR A 59 5.08 -5.01 18.86
CA THR A 59 5.73 -5.78 19.93
C THR A 59 4.81 -6.10 21.10
N VAL A 60 3.54 -5.71 21.04
CA VAL A 60 2.57 -5.87 22.13
C VAL A 60 1.37 -6.71 21.71
#